data_AF-A0A847FQJ5-F1
#
_entry.id   AF-A0A847FQJ5-F1
#
_cell.length_a   1.000
_cell.length_b   1.000
_cell.length_c   1.000
_cell.angle_alpha   90.00
_cell.angle_beta   90.00
_cell.angle_gamma   90.00
#
_symmetry.space_group_name_H-M   'P 1'
#
loop_
_entity.id
_entity.type
_entity.pdbx_description
1 polymer ?
#
loop_
_entity_poly.entity_id
_entity_poly.type
_entity_poly.pdbx_seq_one_letter_code
_entity_poly.pdbx_strand_id
1 'polypeptide(L)'
;MNRYYTVSLVALLVLVIALPVYALLEPQRMAAAQGQLQARFTADGAAMYLDNCAACHGHGGEGIGSMPSLNQLGEGRASRSALYDIVAHSPHGTVMSAWHVDEGGSLNHYQVESLITLIMNGDWERVDDLAANRGVEPPEIRSPDEELATMEGTGEDPHECRACHEEPDVHAERFGLNCSRCHTLQAWKPALLTRHTFFLDHGDEGKVSCQTCHVESYATNTCYGCHDHVPDDMQAVHLAEGIEELEPCATCHPTGLEGEAAALGYGLSGQGGADANWQPADQILGDEIPSLEAPTGPDYPGEQESDGTDNDPDARVRGK
;
A
#
# COMPACT_ATOMS: atom_id res chain seq x y z
N MET A 1 21.29 -41.94 -57.92
CA MET A 1 21.52 -41.18 -56.67
C MET A 1 21.77 -42.17 -55.55
N ASN A 2 22.81 -41.99 -54.72
CA ASN A 2 23.05 -42.90 -53.58
C ASN A 2 21.92 -42.72 -52.56
N ARG A 3 21.37 -43.82 -52.03
CA ARG A 3 20.24 -43.81 -51.07
C ARG A 3 20.48 -42.91 -49.85
N TYR A 4 21.74 -42.75 -49.47
CA TYR A 4 22.13 -41.88 -48.37
C TYR A 4 21.98 -40.39 -48.71
N TYR A 5 22.33 -39.97 -49.93
CA TYR A 5 22.17 -38.58 -50.35
C TYR A 5 20.70 -38.16 -50.43
N THR A 6 19.82 -39.05 -50.89
CA THR A 6 18.38 -38.76 -50.91
C THR A 6 17.81 -38.61 -49.50
N VAL A 7 18.23 -39.45 -48.55
CA VAL A 7 17.79 -39.34 -47.15
C VAL A 7 18.31 -38.05 -46.51
N SER A 8 19.60 -37.71 -46.71
CA SER A 8 20.18 -36.46 -46.17
C SER A 8 19.53 -35.21 -46.76
N LEU A 9 19.23 -35.20 -48.06
CA LEU A 9 18.61 -34.05 -48.73
C LEU A 9 17.16 -33.84 -48.29
N VAL A 10 16.40 -34.94 -48.09
CA VAL A 10 15.06 -34.87 -47.51
C VAL A 10 15.10 -34.37 -46.06
N ALA A 11 16.01 -34.88 -45.23
CA ALA A 11 16.16 -34.44 -43.85
C ALA A 11 16.51 -32.94 -43.76
N LEU A 12 17.41 -32.46 -44.62
CA LEU A 12 17.76 -31.04 -44.70
C LEU A 12 16.57 -30.18 -45.15
N LEU A 13 15.82 -30.61 -46.18
CA LEU A 13 14.63 -29.90 -46.64
C LEU A 13 13.57 -29.81 -45.54
N VAL A 14 13.35 -30.89 -44.79
CA VAL A 14 12.45 -30.89 -43.63
C VAL A 14 12.90 -29.87 -42.60
N LEU A 15 14.20 -29.82 -42.25
CA LEU A 15 14.73 -28.85 -41.29
C LEU A 15 14.59 -27.39 -41.77
N VAL A 16 14.93 -27.12 -43.04
CA VAL A 16 14.87 -25.79 -43.66
C VAL A 16 13.44 -25.27 -43.75
N ILE A 17 12.44 -26.14 -43.85
CA ILE A 17 11.01 -25.74 -43.85
C ILE A 17 10.44 -25.69 -42.43
N ALA A 18 10.76 -26.68 -41.60
CA ALA A 18 10.18 -26.79 -40.25
C ALA A 18 10.65 -25.67 -39.33
N LEU A 19 11.92 -25.24 -39.38
CA LEU A 19 12.44 -24.20 -38.50
C LEU A 19 11.80 -22.82 -38.75
N PRO A 20 11.69 -22.31 -39.99
CA PRO A 20 10.97 -21.05 -40.24
C PRO A 20 9.49 -21.12 -39.90
N VAL A 21 8.82 -22.23 -40.21
CA VAL A 21 7.40 -22.42 -39.83
C VAL A 21 7.25 -22.40 -38.31
N TYR A 22 8.13 -23.07 -37.58
CA TYR A 22 8.15 -23.04 -36.12
C TYR A 22 8.41 -21.62 -35.58
N ALA A 23 9.38 -20.90 -36.14
CA ALA A 23 9.69 -19.51 -35.76
C ALA A 23 8.51 -18.56 -36.02
N LEU A 24 7.74 -18.76 -37.09
CA LEU A 24 6.54 -17.97 -37.38
C LEU A 24 5.37 -18.29 -36.44
N LEU A 25 5.28 -19.53 -35.94
CA LEU A 25 4.27 -19.96 -34.98
C LEU A 25 4.65 -19.66 -33.52
N GLU A 26 5.93 -19.37 -33.25
CA GLU A 26 6.46 -19.11 -31.91
C GLU A 26 5.71 -17.98 -31.17
N PRO A 27 5.48 -16.78 -31.76
CA PRO A 27 4.84 -15.69 -31.03
C PRO A 27 3.40 -16.02 -30.61
N GLN A 28 2.66 -16.74 -31.45
CA GLN A 28 1.30 -17.17 -31.12
C GLN A 28 1.29 -18.18 -29.97
N ARG A 29 2.25 -19.11 -29.97
CA ARG A 29 2.38 -20.08 -28.88
C ARG A 29 2.77 -19.41 -27.57
N MET A 30 3.70 -18.44 -27.61
CA MET A 30 4.09 -17.67 -26.44
C MET A 30 2.92 -16.84 -25.90
N ALA A 31 2.17 -16.15 -26.77
CA ALA A 31 0.99 -15.38 -26.37
C ALA A 31 -0.10 -16.27 -25.75
N ALA A 32 -0.35 -17.45 -26.34
CA ALA A 32 -1.29 -18.42 -25.77
C ALA A 32 -0.82 -18.95 -24.41
N ALA A 33 0.48 -19.22 -24.25
CA ALA A 33 1.05 -19.66 -22.97
C ALA A 33 0.98 -18.56 -21.90
N GLN A 34 1.24 -17.30 -22.26
CA GLN A 34 1.09 -16.15 -21.36
C GLN A 34 -0.38 -15.96 -20.93
N GLY A 35 -1.32 -16.02 -21.87
CA GLY A 35 -2.75 -15.93 -21.55
C GLY A 35 -3.22 -17.06 -20.63
N GLN A 36 -2.75 -18.29 -20.84
CA GLN A 36 -3.05 -19.41 -19.93
C GLN A 36 -2.46 -19.22 -18.54
N LEU A 37 -1.24 -18.68 -18.45
CA LEU A 37 -0.61 -18.41 -17.16
C LEU A 37 -1.38 -17.32 -16.41
N GLN A 38 -1.66 -16.18 -17.06
CA GLN A 38 -2.44 -15.10 -16.48
C GLN A 38 -3.83 -15.58 -16.00
N ALA A 39 -4.52 -16.39 -16.81
CA ALA A 39 -5.81 -16.96 -16.41
C ALA A 39 -5.72 -17.85 -15.16
N ARG A 40 -4.62 -18.58 -14.96
CA ARG A 40 -4.38 -19.34 -13.72
C ARG A 40 -4.16 -18.41 -12.54
N PHE A 41 -3.28 -17.42 -12.66
CA PHE A 41 -3.05 -16.42 -11.61
C PHE A 41 -4.34 -15.70 -11.20
N THR A 42 -5.16 -15.27 -12.16
CA THR A 42 -6.48 -14.66 -11.88
C THR A 42 -7.41 -15.64 -11.17
N ALA A 43 -7.44 -16.91 -11.58
CA ALA A 43 -8.30 -17.92 -10.95
C ALA A 43 -7.88 -18.28 -9.52
N ASP A 44 -6.57 -18.42 -9.28
CA ASP A 44 -6.01 -18.66 -7.96
C ASP A 44 -6.23 -17.43 -7.07
N GLY A 45 -6.00 -16.23 -7.61
CA GLY A 45 -6.31 -14.93 -6.98
C GLY A 45 -7.77 -14.82 -6.56
N ALA A 46 -8.73 -15.18 -7.43
CA ALA A 46 -10.16 -15.11 -7.14
C ALA A 46 -10.56 -15.97 -5.92
N ALA A 47 -10.00 -17.19 -5.81
CA ALA A 47 -10.26 -18.04 -4.66
C ALA A 47 -9.70 -17.46 -3.37
N MET A 48 -8.45 -16.97 -3.40
CA MET A 48 -7.82 -16.36 -2.24
C MET A 48 -8.51 -15.06 -1.82
N TYR A 49 -8.96 -14.26 -2.79
CA TYR A 49 -9.69 -13.03 -2.55
C TYR A 49 -10.99 -13.29 -1.80
N LEU A 50 -11.77 -14.28 -2.27
CA LEU A 50 -13.02 -14.65 -1.62
C LEU A 50 -12.80 -15.11 -0.18
N ASP A 51 -11.72 -15.86 0.08
CA ASP A 51 -11.43 -16.43 1.40
C ASP A 51 -10.85 -15.41 2.40
N ASN A 52 -10.18 -14.36 1.94
CA ASN A 52 -9.41 -13.46 2.81
C ASN A 52 -9.79 -11.97 2.72
N CYS A 53 -10.37 -11.53 1.61
CA CYS A 53 -10.50 -10.11 1.28
C CYS A 53 -11.97 -9.66 1.14
N ALA A 54 -12.82 -10.53 0.60
CA ALA A 54 -14.21 -10.21 0.27
C ALA A 54 -15.05 -9.79 1.49
N ALA A 55 -14.70 -10.25 2.69
CA ALA A 55 -15.37 -9.87 3.93
C ALA A 55 -15.29 -8.36 4.23
N CYS A 56 -14.23 -7.68 3.75
CA CYS A 56 -14.04 -6.25 3.93
C CYS A 56 -14.26 -5.47 2.62
N HIS A 57 -13.84 -6.02 1.48
CA HIS A 57 -13.87 -5.31 0.20
C HIS A 57 -15.08 -5.63 -0.68
N GLY A 58 -15.98 -6.51 -0.23
CA GLY A 58 -17.09 -6.99 -1.04
C GLY A 58 -16.65 -8.09 -2.02
N HIS A 59 -17.59 -8.91 -2.45
CA HIS A 59 -17.30 -10.03 -3.34
C HIS A 59 -16.95 -9.56 -4.77
N GLY A 60 -17.59 -8.49 -5.25
CA GLY A 60 -17.30 -7.82 -6.52
C GLY A 60 -16.26 -6.71 -6.41
N GLY A 61 -15.54 -6.60 -5.28
CA GLY A 61 -14.54 -5.55 -5.04
C GLY A 61 -15.14 -4.13 -4.94
N GLU A 62 -16.43 -4.02 -4.64
CA GLU A 62 -17.17 -2.77 -4.59
C GLU A 62 -16.86 -1.89 -3.36
N GLY A 63 -16.22 -2.46 -2.33
CA GLY A 63 -15.98 -1.83 -1.04
C GLY A 63 -17.22 -1.86 -0.13
N ILE A 64 -16.99 -1.88 1.18
CA ILE A 64 -18.05 -1.93 2.19
C ILE A 64 -17.80 -0.84 3.22
N GLY A 65 -18.72 0.12 3.34
CA GLY A 65 -18.64 1.20 4.32
C GLY A 65 -17.37 2.03 4.20
N SER A 66 -16.48 1.89 5.19
CA SER A 66 -15.17 2.58 5.18
C SER A 66 -14.12 1.86 4.34
N MET A 67 -14.31 0.59 3.99
CA MET A 67 -13.34 -0.17 3.19
C MET A 67 -13.38 0.27 1.73
N PRO A 68 -12.23 0.61 1.11
CA PRO A 68 -12.19 1.14 -0.24
C PRO A 68 -12.60 0.09 -1.28
N SER A 69 -13.12 0.57 -2.42
CA SER A 69 -13.39 -0.25 -3.59
C SER A 69 -12.09 -0.64 -4.30
N LEU A 70 -12.03 -1.90 -4.75
CA LEU A 70 -10.90 -2.46 -5.48
C LEU A 70 -11.20 -2.60 -6.97
N ASN A 71 -12.48 -2.67 -7.34
CA ASN A 71 -12.89 -2.93 -8.72
C ASN A 71 -12.64 -1.78 -9.69
N GLN A 72 -12.29 -0.59 -9.19
CA GLN A 72 -11.93 0.57 -9.99
C GLN A 72 -10.41 0.68 -10.24
N LEU A 73 -9.58 -0.17 -9.60
CA LEU A 73 -8.12 0.01 -9.61
C LEU A 73 -7.43 -0.50 -10.89
N GLY A 74 -8.00 -1.51 -11.57
CA GLY A 74 -7.39 -2.17 -12.73
C GLY A 74 -7.30 -1.34 -14.01
N GLU A 75 -8.02 -0.21 -14.11
CA GLU A 75 -8.02 0.66 -15.29
C GLU A 75 -6.84 1.67 -15.32
N GLY A 76 -5.70 1.30 -14.74
CA GLY A 76 -4.51 2.17 -14.64
C GLY A 76 -4.59 3.22 -13.53
N ARG A 77 -5.52 3.07 -12.58
CA ARG A 77 -5.64 3.96 -11.41
C ARG A 77 -4.61 3.65 -10.31
N ALA A 78 -4.03 2.45 -10.33
CA ALA A 78 -2.95 2.05 -9.43
C ALA A 78 -1.85 1.29 -10.19
N SER A 79 -0.60 1.46 -9.76
CA SER A 79 0.52 0.66 -10.28
C SER A 79 0.55 -0.72 -9.63
N ARG A 80 1.08 -1.71 -10.34
CA ARG A 80 1.24 -3.07 -9.82
C ARG A 80 2.11 -3.09 -8.55
N SER A 81 3.20 -2.33 -8.53
CA SER A 81 4.10 -2.25 -7.37
C SER A 81 3.40 -1.59 -6.18
N ALA A 82 2.65 -0.52 -6.38
CA ALA A 82 1.90 0.10 -5.28
C ALA A 82 0.87 -0.87 -4.68
N LEU A 83 0.14 -1.61 -5.53
CA LEU A 83 -0.78 -2.65 -5.04
C LEU A 83 -0.06 -3.77 -4.29
N TYR A 84 1.14 -4.14 -4.75
CA TYR A 84 1.98 -5.10 -4.05
C TYR A 84 2.33 -4.61 -2.65
N ASP A 85 2.87 -3.40 -2.54
CA ASP A 85 3.31 -2.86 -1.26
C ASP A 85 2.13 -2.70 -0.29
N ILE A 86 0.97 -2.28 -0.79
CA ILE A 86 -0.26 -2.18 -0.01
C ILE A 86 -0.68 -3.55 0.54
N VAL A 87 -0.78 -4.60 -0.29
CA VAL A 87 -1.25 -5.92 0.16
C VAL A 87 -0.19 -6.63 1.01
N ALA A 88 1.08 -6.54 0.63
CA ALA A 88 2.16 -7.23 1.28
C ALA A 88 2.44 -6.66 2.67
N HIS A 89 2.58 -5.33 2.76
CA HIS A 89 3.10 -4.64 3.95
C HIS A 89 2.02 -3.91 4.76
N SER A 90 0.83 -3.74 4.19
CA SER A 90 -0.25 -2.88 4.70
C SER A 90 0.12 -1.40 4.78
N PRO A 91 -0.73 -0.49 4.26
CA PRO A 91 -0.52 0.93 4.47
C PRO A 91 -0.63 1.28 5.95
N HIS A 92 0.31 2.10 6.42
CA HIS A 92 0.36 2.54 7.80
C HIS A 92 -0.92 3.25 8.22
N GLY A 93 -1.39 2.91 9.42
CA GLY A 93 -2.63 3.46 9.94
C GLY A 93 -3.82 3.02 9.10
N THR A 94 -3.88 1.78 8.62
CA THR A 94 -5.12 1.20 8.10
C THR A 94 -5.55 0.02 8.97
N VAL A 95 -6.81 -0.39 8.80
CA VAL A 95 -7.34 -1.62 9.41
C VAL A 95 -6.96 -2.88 8.62
N MET A 96 -6.33 -2.71 7.45
CA MET A 96 -5.89 -3.83 6.63
C MET A 96 -4.66 -4.46 7.27
N SER A 97 -4.65 -5.80 7.37
CA SER A 97 -3.48 -6.52 7.88
C SER A 97 -2.39 -6.59 6.81
N ALA A 98 -1.12 -6.73 7.23
CA ALA A 98 -0.05 -7.12 6.33
C ALA A 98 -0.22 -8.62 6.00
N TRP A 99 -0.30 -8.97 4.72
CA TRP A 99 -0.62 -10.33 4.31
C TRP A 99 0.60 -11.15 3.91
N HIS A 100 1.73 -10.51 3.62
CA HIS A 100 2.92 -11.24 3.20
C HIS A 100 3.59 -11.97 4.39
N VAL A 101 4.12 -13.16 4.13
CA VAL A 101 4.82 -13.98 5.14
C VAL A 101 6.01 -13.28 5.78
N ASP A 102 6.69 -12.40 5.05
CA ASP A 102 7.84 -11.63 5.57
C ASP A 102 7.42 -10.61 6.64
N GLU A 103 6.14 -10.20 6.61
CA GLU A 103 5.52 -9.29 7.59
C GLU A 103 4.69 -10.05 8.65
N GLY A 104 4.82 -11.38 8.70
CA GLY A 104 4.07 -12.25 9.60
C GLY A 104 2.66 -12.63 9.11
N GLY A 105 2.32 -12.32 7.86
CA GLY A 105 1.08 -12.72 7.21
C GLY A 105 1.05 -14.18 6.72
N SER A 106 -0.04 -14.58 6.07
CA SER A 106 -0.28 -15.96 5.64
C SER A 106 0.01 -16.24 4.16
N LEU A 107 0.30 -15.19 3.37
CA LEU A 107 0.43 -15.28 1.92
C LEU A 107 1.90 -15.17 1.49
N ASN A 108 2.35 -16.06 0.63
CA ASN A 108 3.66 -15.94 -0.01
C ASN A 108 3.61 -15.00 -1.22
N HIS A 109 4.79 -14.67 -1.77
CA HIS A 109 4.95 -13.76 -2.90
C HIS A 109 4.06 -14.10 -4.10
N TYR A 110 3.99 -15.39 -4.47
CA TYR A 110 3.15 -15.85 -5.59
C TYR A 110 1.65 -15.63 -5.32
N GLN A 111 1.21 -15.83 -4.06
CA GLN A 111 -0.18 -15.64 -3.68
C GLN A 111 -0.57 -14.15 -3.71
N VAL A 112 0.31 -13.27 -3.24
CA VAL A 112 0.12 -11.81 -3.32
C VAL A 112 0.07 -11.35 -4.78
N GLU A 113 0.99 -11.81 -5.63
CA GLU A 113 0.98 -11.52 -7.07
C GLU A 113 -0.28 -12.01 -7.79
N SER A 114 -0.82 -13.16 -7.38
CA SER A 114 -2.09 -13.68 -7.91
C SER A 114 -3.28 -12.77 -7.56
N LEU A 115 -3.31 -12.24 -6.33
CA LEU A 115 -4.33 -11.27 -5.91
C LEU A 115 -4.23 -9.96 -6.69
N ILE A 116 -3.02 -9.43 -6.86
CA ILE A 116 -2.81 -8.19 -7.62
C ILE A 116 -3.19 -8.40 -9.08
N THR A 117 -2.86 -9.56 -9.65
CA THR A 117 -3.25 -9.93 -11.01
C THR A 117 -4.78 -9.96 -11.15
N LEU A 118 -5.52 -10.47 -10.17
CA LEU A 118 -6.98 -10.39 -10.15
C LEU A 118 -7.46 -8.92 -10.13
N ILE A 119 -6.99 -8.12 -9.18
CA ILE A 119 -7.40 -6.71 -9.01
C ILE A 119 -7.15 -5.89 -10.28
N MET A 120 -6.00 -6.11 -10.91
CA MET A 120 -5.59 -5.41 -12.13
C MET A 120 -6.39 -5.87 -13.36
N ASN A 121 -6.71 -7.16 -13.47
CA ASN A 121 -7.47 -7.69 -14.60
C ASN A 121 -8.98 -7.42 -14.48
N GLY A 122 -9.48 -7.19 -13.27
CA GLY A 122 -10.86 -6.82 -13.02
C GLY A 122 -11.88 -7.95 -13.27
N ASP A 123 -11.47 -9.22 -13.20
CA ASP A 123 -12.34 -10.38 -13.39
C ASP A 123 -13.18 -10.67 -12.12
N TRP A 124 -13.98 -9.68 -11.71
CA TRP A 124 -14.82 -9.74 -10.51
C TRP A 124 -16.03 -10.65 -10.70
N GLU A 125 -16.53 -10.80 -11.92
CA GLU A 125 -17.58 -11.76 -12.27
C GLU A 125 -17.19 -13.19 -11.86
N ARG A 126 -15.91 -13.55 -12.03
CA ARG A 126 -15.40 -14.85 -11.59
C ARG A 126 -15.41 -15.02 -10.07
N VAL A 127 -15.21 -13.95 -9.31
CA VAL A 127 -15.31 -13.98 -7.84
C VAL A 127 -16.76 -14.15 -7.41
N ASP A 128 -17.68 -13.45 -8.07
CA ASP A 128 -19.13 -13.55 -7.81
C ASP A 128 -19.65 -14.96 -8.09
N ASP A 129 -19.26 -15.55 -9.23
CA ASP A 129 -19.57 -16.94 -9.55
C ASP A 129 -19.04 -17.90 -8.48
N LEU A 130 -17.83 -17.68 -7.99
CA LEU A 130 -17.23 -18.52 -6.95
C LEU A 130 -17.97 -18.37 -5.61
N ALA A 131 -18.35 -17.14 -5.24
CA ALA A 131 -19.13 -16.85 -4.04
C ALA A 131 -20.51 -17.54 -4.09
N ALA A 132 -21.22 -17.40 -5.21
CA ALA A 132 -22.51 -18.05 -5.43
C ALA A 132 -22.41 -19.59 -5.33
N ASN A 133 -21.37 -20.19 -5.93
CA ASN A 133 -21.15 -21.63 -5.86
C ASN A 133 -20.83 -22.14 -4.44
N ARG A 134 -20.23 -21.29 -3.59
CA ARG A 134 -19.93 -21.61 -2.20
C ARG A 134 -21.06 -21.26 -1.23
N GLY A 135 -22.15 -20.65 -1.71
CA GLY A 135 -23.26 -20.18 -0.88
C GLY A 135 -22.87 -19.04 0.05
N VAL A 136 -21.86 -18.25 -0.33
CA VAL A 136 -21.48 -17.02 0.38
C VAL A 136 -22.45 -15.93 -0.11
N GLU A 137 -23.39 -15.54 0.75
CA GLU A 137 -24.31 -14.44 0.46
C GLU A 137 -23.55 -13.10 0.45
N PRO A 138 -23.84 -12.19 -0.49
CA PRO A 138 -23.25 -10.86 -0.50
C PRO A 138 -23.41 -10.15 0.85
N PRO A 139 -22.36 -9.46 1.35
CA PRO A 139 -22.50 -8.66 2.54
C PRO A 139 -23.55 -7.57 2.32
N GLU A 140 -24.44 -7.38 3.29
CA GLU A 140 -25.42 -6.30 3.25
C GLU A 140 -24.67 -4.96 3.30
N ILE A 141 -24.61 -4.26 2.16
CA ILE A 141 -23.94 -2.96 2.07
C ILE A 141 -24.78 -1.92 2.80
N ARG A 142 -24.39 -1.61 4.04
CA ARG A 142 -24.93 -0.49 4.81
C ARG A 142 -24.21 0.78 4.40
N SER A 143 -24.93 1.90 4.34
CA SER A 143 -24.27 3.17 4.08
C SER A 143 -23.24 3.48 5.18
N PRO A 144 -22.14 4.20 4.89
CA PRO A 144 -21.17 4.58 5.92
C PRO A 144 -21.84 5.26 7.12
N ASP A 145 -22.86 6.09 6.89
CA ASP A 145 -23.62 6.75 7.95
C ASP A 145 -24.45 5.76 8.80
N GLU A 146 -25.03 4.72 8.18
CA GLU A 146 -25.75 3.65 8.90
C GLU A 146 -24.80 2.72 9.67
N GLU A 147 -23.61 2.42 9.14
CA GLU A 147 -22.60 1.63 9.82
C GLU A 147 -21.98 2.41 11.00
N LEU A 148 -21.70 3.69 10.81
CA LEU A 148 -21.31 4.59 11.90
C LEU A 148 -22.40 4.73 12.97
N ALA A 149 -23.68 4.76 12.58
CA ALA A 149 -24.81 4.87 13.51
C ALA A 149 -25.10 3.56 14.26
N THR A 150 -24.63 2.40 13.78
CA THR A 150 -24.98 1.08 14.34
C THR A 150 -23.87 0.44 15.18
N MET A 151 -22.63 0.91 15.12
CA MET A 151 -21.54 0.37 15.94
C MET A 151 -21.56 0.78 17.42
N GLU A 152 -22.32 1.81 17.80
CA GLU A 152 -22.52 2.19 19.20
C GLU A 152 -23.94 1.99 19.71
N GLY A 153 -24.84 1.42 18.90
CA GLY A 153 -26.24 1.24 19.32
C GLY A 153 -26.98 2.56 19.58
N THR A 154 -28.26 2.45 19.94
CA THR A 154 -29.17 3.61 20.08
C THR A 154 -29.14 4.27 21.48
N GLY A 155 -28.02 4.16 22.22
CA GLY A 155 -27.87 4.76 23.55
C GLY A 155 -28.57 4.00 24.69
N GLU A 156 -29.10 2.80 24.41
CA GLU A 156 -29.81 1.96 25.39
C GLU A 156 -29.00 0.72 25.85
N ASP A 157 -27.81 0.48 25.28
CA ASP A 157 -26.94 -0.63 25.70
C ASP A 157 -25.99 -0.19 26.84
N PRO A 158 -26.10 -0.77 28.06
CA PRO A 158 -25.25 -0.41 29.18
C PRO A 158 -23.77 -0.80 29.02
N HIS A 159 -23.38 -1.46 27.91
CA HIS A 159 -21.99 -1.86 27.62
C HIS A 159 -21.25 -0.92 26.65
N GLU A 160 -21.82 0.24 26.31
CA GLU A 160 -21.10 1.29 25.57
C GLU A 160 -19.93 1.85 26.40
N CYS A 161 -18.81 2.19 25.76
CA CYS A 161 -17.65 2.79 26.44
C CYS A 161 -18.05 4.03 27.25
N ARG A 162 -18.96 4.84 26.70
CA ARG A 162 -19.44 6.09 27.30
C ARG A 162 -20.37 5.92 28.49
N ALA A 163 -20.91 4.72 28.69
CA ALA A 163 -21.72 4.44 29.87
C ALA A 163 -20.91 4.58 31.17
N CYS A 164 -19.58 4.41 31.08
CA CYS A 164 -18.66 4.53 32.21
C CYS A 164 -17.51 5.53 31.99
N HIS A 165 -17.13 5.85 30.74
CA HIS A 165 -16.02 6.75 30.43
C HIS A 165 -16.50 8.04 29.76
N GLU A 166 -16.08 9.19 30.29
CA GLU A 166 -16.36 10.49 29.66
C GLU A 166 -15.39 10.77 28.51
N GLU A 167 -15.86 11.46 27.48
CA GLU A 167 -15.01 11.92 26.38
C GLU A 167 -14.00 12.95 26.91
N PRO A 168 -12.68 12.78 26.67
CA PRO A 168 -11.70 13.80 27.02
C PRO A 168 -11.94 15.09 26.23
N ASP A 169 -11.77 16.25 26.87
CA ASP A 169 -11.91 17.57 26.22
C ASP A 169 -11.08 17.71 24.93
N VAL A 170 -9.92 17.04 24.86
CA VAL A 170 -9.06 17.05 23.67
C VAL A 170 -9.73 16.40 22.44
N HIS A 171 -10.69 15.48 22.64
CA HIS A 171 -11.44 14.83 21.56
C HIS A 171 -12.68 15.60 21.13
N ALA A 172 -13.19 16.51 21.98
CA ALA A 172 -14.49 17.12 21.85
C ALA A 172 -14.74 17.66 20.44
N GLU A 173 -15.87 17.27 19.85
CA GLU A 173 -16.30 17.68 18.51
C GLU A 173 -15.36 17.27 17.35
N ARG A 174 -14.42 16.33 17.56
CA ARG A 174 -13.47 15.88 16.51
C ARG A 174 -13.59 14.41 16.17
N PHE A 175 -13.60 13.53 17.16
CA PHE A 175 -13.52 12.08 16.90
C PHE A 175 -14.85 11.35 17.01
N GLY A 176 -15.92 12.09 17.32
CA GLY A 176 -17.23 11.50 17.54
C GLY A 176 -17.20 10.55 18.74
N LEU A 177 -18.25 9.75 18.88
CA LEU A 177 -18.45 8.98 20.10
C LEU A 177 -17.87 7.56 20.04
N ASN A 178 -17.50 7.07 18.84
CA ASN A 178 -16.99 5.73 18.60
C ASN A 178 -15.55 5.53 19.08
N CYS A 179 -15.42 5.29 20.39
CA CYS A 179 -14.15 5.09 21.07
C CYS A 179 -13.35 3.90 20.51
N SER A 180 -14.05 2.84 20.08
CA SER A 180 -13.44 1.60 19.59
C SER A 180 -12.71 1.74 18.26
N ARG A 181 -12.91 2.86 17.55
CA ARG A 181 -12.16 3.18 16.33
C ARG A 181 -10.67 3.38 16.60
N CYS A 182 -10.33 3.90 17.77
CA CYS A 182 -8.97 4.32 18.11
C CYS A 182 -8.44 3.60 19.37
N HIS A 183 -9.31 3.10 20.24
CA HIS A 183 -8.94 2.45 21.49
C HIS A 183 -9.34 0.98 21.47
N THR A 184 -8.60 0.16 22.22
CA THR A 184 -8.86 -1.28 22.35
C THR A 184 -9.36 -1.59 23.75
N LEU A 185 -9.96 -2.77 23.93
CA LEU A 185 -10.35 -3.27 25.26
C LEU A 185 -9.13 -3.59 26.14
N GLN A 186 -7.95 -3.76 25.54
CA GLN A 186 -6.71 -4.10 26.22
C GLN A 186 -5.96 -2.84 26.71
N ALA A 187 -6.01 -1.75 25.95
CA ALA A 187 -5.34 -0.49 26.28
C ALA A 187 -5.97 0.72 25.59
N TRP A 188 -5.99 1.85 26.31
CA TRP A 188 -6.43 3.15 25.80
C TRP A 188 -5.32 3.94 25.09
N LYS A 189 -4.05 3.64 25.40
CA LYS A 189 -2.88 4.28 24.78
C LYS A 189 -1.86 3.19 24.37
N PRO A 190 -1.20 3.34 23.20
CA PRO A 190 -1.42 4.36 22.18
C PRO A 190 -2.76 4.16 21.45
N ALA A 191 -3.34 5.25 20.96
CA ALA A 191 -4.51 5.19 20.11
C ALA A 191 -4.10 4.79 18.68
N LEU A 192 -4.91 3.95 18.03
CA LEU A 192 -4.73 3.51 16.65
C LEU A 192 -5.44 4.49 15.73
N LEU A 193 -4.72 5.49 15.20
CA LEU A 193 -5.31 6.36 14.20
C LEU A 193 -5.26 5.68 12.82
N THR A 194 -6.42 5.28 12.33
CA THR A 194 -6.58 4.55 11.07
C THR A 194 -6.81 5.44 9.85
N ARG A 195 -6.86 6.76 10.03
CA ARG A 195 -6.93 7.78 8.96
C ARG A 195 -6.45 9.13 9.48
N HIS A 196 -5.63 9.81 8.69
CA HIS A 196 -5.26 11.21 8.88
C HIS A 196 -5.33 11.93 7.53
N THR A 197 -5.41 13.26 7.51
CA THR A 197 -5.51 14.04 6.25
C THR A 197 -4.22 14.06 5.43
N PHE A 198 -3.13 13.57 6.01
CA PHE A 198 -1.81 13.43 5.41
C PHE A 198 -1.04 12.31 6.12
N PHE A 199 0.05 11.81 5.54
CA PHE A 199 0.83 10.69 6.09
C PHE A 199 1.46 11.08 7.43
N LEU A 200 1.30 10.24 8.47
CA LEU A 200 1.86 10.53 9.79
C LEU A 200 3.37 10.32 9.86
N ASP A 201 3.92 9.50 8.97
CA ASP A 201 5.36 9.33 8.81
C ASP A 201 5.82 10.33 7.75
N HIS A 202 6.37 11.45 8.21
CA HIS A 202 6.83 12.57 7.39
C HIS A 202 8.37 12.54 7.36
N GLY A 203 8.96 11.78 6.44
CA GLY A 203 10.42 11.70 6.28
C GLY A 203 11.12 10.54 7.01
N ASP A 204 10.48 9.38 7.13
CA ASP A 204 11.05 8.12 7.63
C ASP A 204 11.48 8.10 9.11
N GLU A 205 10.91 8.96 9.95
CA GLU A 205 11.16 8.97 11.41
C GLU A 205 10.23 8.01 12.18
N GLY A 206 9.25 7.39 11.51
CA GLY A 206 8.34 6.42 12.10
C GLY A 206 7.16 7.05 12.84
N LYS A 207 6.66 6.37 13.88
CA LYS A 207 5.42 6.76 14.57
C LYS A 207 5.64 7.97 15.48
N VAL A 208 5.21 9.16 15.04
CA VAL A 208 5.20 10.38 15.85
C VAL A 208 3.94 10.49 16.73
N SER A 209 4.07 11.15 17.88
CA SER A 209 2.94 11.47 18.76
C SER A 209 2.01 12.48 18.08
N CYS A 210 0.69 12.33 18.23
CA CYS A 210 -0.27 13.28 17.69
C CYS A 210 -0.02 14.72 18.20
N GLN A 211 0.44 14.85 19.44
CA GLN A 211 0.78 16.12 20.10
C GLN A 211 1.96 16.84 19.45
N THR A 212 2.76 16.16 18.62
CA THR A 212 3.82 16.80 17.84
C THR A 212 3.23 17.87 16.93
N CYS A 213 2.15 17.56 16.21
CA CYS A 213 1.50 18.49 15.29
C CYS A 213 0.29 19.21 15.92
N HIS A 214 -0.41 18.53 16.84
CA HIS A 214 -1.61 19.03 17.51
C HIS A 214 -1.29 19.51 18.93
N VAL A 215 -0.61 20.65 19.01
CA VAL A 215 -0.11 21.22 20.28
C VAL A 215 -1.20 21.82 21.16
N GLU A 216 -2.26 22.37 20.56
CA GLU A 216 -3.39 22.99 21.30
C GLU A 216 -4.63 22.10 21.28
N SER A 217 -4.97 21.55 20.13
CA SER A 217 -6.12 20.65 19.96
C SER A 217 -5.94 19.79 18.71
N TYR A 218 -6.69 18.69 18.62
CA TYR A 218 -6.75 17.88 17.41
C TYR A 218 -7.51 18.54 16.25
N ALA A 219 -7.96 19.80 16.42
CA ALA A 219 -8.62 20.58 15.37
C ALA A 219 -7.65 21.29 14.43
N THR A 220 -6.49 21.67 14.95
CA THR A 220 -5.58 22.59 14.31
C THR A 220 -4.18 22.00 14.33
N ASN A 221 -3.52 22.09 13.19
CA ASN A 221 -2.09 21.88 13.05
C ASN A 221 -1.59 22.90 12.03
N THR A 222 -0.30 23.19 12.06
CA THR A 222 0.37 23.98 11.03
C THR A 222 1.65 23.28 10.63
N CYS A 223 1.97 23.30 9.34
CA CYS A 223 3.21 22.75 8.81
C CYS A 223 4.45 23.53 9.31
N TYR A 224 4.24 24.77 9.77
CA TYR A 224 5.26 25.68 10.31
C TYR A 224 5.67 25.37 11.76
N GLY A 225 4.88 24.57 12.49
CA GLY A 225 5.08 24.37 13.93
C GLY A 225 6.13 23.32 14.32
N CYS A 226 6.60 22.48 13.40
CA CYS A 226 7.37 21.27 13.74
C CYS A 226 8.83 21.25 13.26
N HIS A 227 9.16 21.87 12.12
CA HIS A 227 10.54 22.03 11.61
C HIS A 227 10.68 23.39 10.92
N ASP A 228 11.90 23.71 10.47
CA ASP A 228 12.42 25.03 10.09
C ASP A 228 11.82 25.64 8.80
N HIS A 229 10.48 25.60 8.68
CA HIS A 229 9.74 26.33 7.67
C HIS A 229 9.62 27.78 8.08
N VAL A 230 10.63 28.57 7.76
CA VAL A 230 10.51 30.02 7.78
C VAL A 230 9.62 30.42 6.58
N PRO A 231 8.46 31.07 6.79
CA PRO A 231 7.51 31.37 5.70
C PRO A 231 8.15 32.13 4.53
N ASP A 232 9.06 33.06 4.82
CA ASP A 232 9.76 33.85 3.80
C ASP A 232 10.69 32.99 2.94
N ASP A 233 11.39 32.03 3.55
CA ASP A 233 12.30 31.11 2.84
C ASP A 233 11.51 30.14 1.96
N MET A 234 10.39 29.63 2.48
CA MET A 234 9.48 28.79 1.72
C MET A 234 8.88 29.52 0.53
N GLN A 235 8.41 30.75 0.72
CA GLN A 235 7.88 31.55 -0.38
C GLN A 235 8.93 31.79 -1.47
N ALA A 236 10.19 32.05 -1.09
CA ALA A 236 11.27 32.27 -2.05
C ALA A 236 11.53 31.05 -2.95
N VAL A 237 11.56 29.83 -2.39
CA VAL A 237 11.79 28.61 -3.18
C VAL A 237 10.59 28.25 -4.06
N HIS A 238 9.36 28.48 -3.57
CA HIS A 238 8.15 28.20 -4.35
C HIS A 238 7.98 29.19 -5.52
N LEU A 239 8.28 30.47 -5.30
CA LEU A 239 8.28 31.47 -6.37
C LEU A 239 9.33 31.14 -7.45
N ALA A 240 10.49 30.59 -7.08
CA ALA A 240 11.50 30.13 -8.03
C ALA A 240 10.97 28.99 -8.92
N GLU A 241 10.08 28.15 -8.38
CA GLU A 241 9.37 27.08 -9.09
C GLU A 241 8.06 27.53 -9.75
N GLY A 242 7.74 28.83 -9.74
CA GLY A 242 6.51 29.37 -10.33
C GLY A 242 5.23 28.99 -9.58
N ILE A 243 5.34 28.62 -8.31
CA ILE A 243 4.22 28.27 -7.43
C ILE A 243 3.91 29.46 -6.53
N GLU A 244 2.75 30.09 -6.74
CA GLU A 244 2.29 31.25 -5.94
C GLU A 244 1.25 30.86 -4.88
N GLU A 245 0.53 29.76 -5.10
CA GLU A 245 -0.48 29.21 -4.18
C GLU A 245 0.12 28.01 -3.44
N LEU A 246 0.42 28.19 -2.15
CA LEU A 246 1.21 27.22 -1.36
C LEU A 246 0.35 26.22 -0.58
N GLU A 247 -0.94 26.50 -0.40
CA GLU A 247 -1.82 25.71 0.47
C GLU A 247 -2.87 24.92 -0.33
N PRO A 248 -3.19 23.69 0.09
CA PRO A 248 -2.65 23.00 1.26
C PRO A 248 -1.29 22.31 0.95
N CYS A 249 -0.28 22.51 1.81
CA CYS A 249 1.09 22.04 1.55
C CYS A 249 1.18 20.53 1.22
N ALA A 250 0.38 19.71 1.92
CA ALA A 250 0.36 18.26 1.77
C ALA A 250 -0.12 17.76 0.39
N THR A 251 -0.68 18.64 -0.45
CA THR A 251 -1.01 18.30 -1.84
C THR A 251 0.24 18.09 -2.68
N CYS A 252 1.29 18.89 -2.44
CA CYS A 252 2.55 18.80 -3.17
C CYS A 252 3.63 18.06 -2.36
N HIS A 253 3.46 17.99 -1.04
CA HIS A 253 4.36 17.30 -0.11
C HIS A 253 3.61 16.28 0.77
N PRO A 254 2.99 15.23 0.21
CA PRO A 254 2.23 14.27 1.00
C PRO A 254 3.06 13.51 2.04
N THR A 255 4.34 13.24 1.78
CA THR A 255 5.25 12.51 2.68
C THR A 255 6.33 13.40 3.30
N GLY A 256 6.44 14.66 2.86
CA GLY A 256 7.46 15.59 3.33
C GLY A 256 8.86 15.32 2.77
N LEU A 257 8.99 14.41 1.81
CA LEU A 257 10.27 14.12 1.15
C LEU A 257 10.68 15.22 0.16
N GLU A 258 11.99 15.44 0.06
CA GLU A 258 12.54 16.39 -0.91
C GLU A 258 12.23 15.95 -2.36
N GLY A 259 11.85 16.92 -3.21
CA GLY A 259 11.60 16.66 -4.64
C GLY A 259 10.23 16.05 -4.97
N GLU A 260 9.39 15.75 -3.97
CA GLU A 260 8.07 15.14 -4.14
C GLU A 260 7.13 15.97 -5.04
N ALA A 261 7.11 17.29 -4.86
CA ALA A 261 6.30 18.20 -5.65
C ALA A 261 6.62 18.11 -7.16
N ALA A 262 7.90 18.05 -7.52
CA ALA A 262 8.33 17.92 -8.91
C ALA A 262 7.96 16.55 -9.50
N ALA A 263 8.11 15.48 -8.71
CA ALA A 263 7.71 14.13 -9.12
C ALA A 263 6.20 14.03 -9.38
N LEU A 264 5.40 14.80 -8.66
CA LEU A 264 3.94 14.94 -8.85
C LEU A 264 3.57 15.93 -9.99
N GLY A 265 4.55 16.53 -10.65
CA GLY A 265 4.34 17.44 -11.78
C GLY A 265 4.01 18.89 -11.39
N TYR A 266 4.21 19.26 -10.13
CA TYR A 266 4.08 20.64 -9.67
C TYR A 266 5.34 21.45 -9.94
N GLY A 267 5.17 22.77 -10.11
CA GLY A 267 6.26 23.70 -10.35
C GLY A 267 6.90 23.58 -11.74
N LEU A 268 7.87 24.45 -12.00
CA LEU A 268 8.62 24.49 -13.25
C LEU A 268 9.45 23.21 -13.46
N SER A 269 10.04 22.69 -12.39
CA SER A 269 10.76 21.41 -12.39
C SER A 269 9.88 20.21 -12.73
N GLY A 270 8.60 20.20 -12.31
CA GLY A 270 7.63 19.14 -12.64
C GLY A 270 7.02 19.27 -14.05
N GLN A 271 6.88 20.49 -14.57
CA GLN A 271 6.33 20.77 -15.91
C GLN A 271 7.40 20.69 -17.02
N GLY A 272 8.68 20.69 -16.64
CA GLY A 272 9.85 20.82 -17.51
C GLY A 272 10.63 19.52 -17.75
N GLY A 273 9.98 18.37 -17.83
CA GLY A 273 10.61 17.10 -18.24
C GLY A 273 11.12 17.05 -19.70
N ALA A 274 11.81 18.10 -20.17
CA ALA A 274 12.45 18.16 -21.47
C ALA A 274 13.83 18.85 -21.49
N ASP A 275 14.50 19.09 -20.35
CA ASP A 275 15.94 19.41 -20.33
C ASP A 275 16.73 18.75 -19.17
N ALA A 276 16.95 17.44 -19.35
CA ALA A 276 18.24 16.75 -19.23
C ALA A 276 19.27 17.25 -18.19
N ASN A 277 19.12 16.87 -16.91
CA ASN A 277 20.23 16.29 -16.12
C ASN A 277 19.92 15.88 -14.67
N TRP A 278 18.67 15.89 -14.21
CA TRP A 278 18.37 15.28 -12.91
C TRP A 278 18.10 13.78 -13.10
N GLN A 279 18.87 12.94 -12.41
CA GLN A 279 18.70 11.49 -12.38
C GLN A 279 17.96 11.10 -11.08
N PRO A 280 16.89 10.28 -11.16
CA PRO A 280 16.24 9.75 -9.97
C PRO A 280 17.17 8.78 -9.22
N ALA A 281 16.90 8.56 -7.93
CA ALA A 281 17.76 7.78 -7.02
C ALA A 281 17.93 6.30 -7.42
N ASP A 282 17.08 5.79 -8.31
CA ASP A 282 17.17 4.46 -8.93
C ASP A 282 18.33 4.33 -9.93
N GLN A 283 18.82 5.44 -10.51
CA GLN A 283 19.95 5.43 -11.45
C GLN A 283 21.34 5.35 -10.79
N ILE A 284 21.44 5.24 -9.47
CA ILE A 284 22.69 4.88 -8.76
C ILE A 284 22.91 3.35 -8.74
N LEU A 285 21.88 2.56 -9.06
CA LEU A 285 21.97 1.10 -9.14
C LEU A 285 21.65 0.66 -10.59
N GLY A 286 22.71 0.45 -11.38
CA GLY A 286 22.60 0.08 -12.80
C GLY A 286 21.85 -1.23 -13.06
N ASP A 287 21.36 -1.38 -14.30
CA ASP A 287 20.53 -2.48 -14.85
C ASP A 287 21.15 -3.90 -14.86
N GLU A 288 22.13 -4.18 -14.00
CA GLU A 288 22.57 -5.54 -13.74
C GLU A 288 22.09 -5.93 -12.35
N ILE A 289 20.95 -6.63 -12.29
CA ILE A 289 20.59 -7.43 -11.12
C ILE A 289 21.71 -8.46 -10.94
N PRO A 290 22.54 -8.39 -9.88
CA PRO A 290 23.46 -9.47 -9.59
C PRO A 290 22.61 -10.68 -9.23
N SER A 291 22.80 -11.79 -9.94
CA SER A 291 22.30 -13.10 -9.54
C SER A 291 22.58 -13.29 -8.04
N LEU A 292 21.52 -13.35 -7.23
CA LEU A 292 21.61 -13.73 -5.83
C LEU A 292 22.05 -15.20 -5.77
N GLU A 293 23.36 -15.44 -5.77
CA GLU A 293 23.90 -16.68 -5.24
C GLU A 293 23.65 -16.66 -3.73
N ALA A 294 22.98 -17.70 -3.24
CA ALA A 294 22.70 -17.86 -1.81
C ALA A 294 24.02 -17.77 -1.01
N PRO A 295 24.07 -17.01 0.09
CA PRO A 295 25.29 -16.86 0.87
C PRO A 295 25.72 -18.21 1.43
N THR A 296 26.85 -18.70 0.94
CA THR A 296 27.55 -19.87 1.49
C THR A 296 28.73 -19.37 2.31
N GLY A 297 28.56 -19.26 3.63
CA GLY A 297 29.69 -19.13 4.55
C GLY A 297 29.50 -18.12 5.69
N PRO A 298 30.20 -18.32 6.83
CA PRO A 298 29.80 -17.75 8.10
C PRO A 298 30.59 -16.47 8.37
N ASP A 299 29.89 -15.33 8.45
CA ASP A 299 30.35 -14.15 9.19
C ASP A 299 29.15 -13.21 9.37
N TYR A 300 28.35 -13.50 10.39
CA TYR A 300 27.49 -12.50 11.04
C TYR A 300 28.32 -11.84 12.15
N PRO A 301 28.59 -10.53 12.12
CA PRO A 301 29.05 -9.82 13.31
C PRO A 301 27.87 -9.73 14.28
N GLY A 302 28.07 -10.34 15.45
CA GLY A 302 27.04 -10.67 16.42
C GLY A 302 26.22 -9.51 16.95
N GLU A 303 25.01 -9.89 17.38
CA GLU A 303 24.12 -9.18 18.29
C GLU A 303 24.93 -8.54 19.43
N GLN A 304 24.87 -7.22 19.55
CA GLN A 304 25.17 -6.57 20.82
C GLN A 304 23.88 -6.58 21.64
N GLU A 305 23.83 -7.49 22.60
CA GLU A 305 22.90 -7.45 23.73
C GLU A 305 22.99 -6.07 24.39
N SER A 306 21.93 -5.26 24.30
CA SER A 306 21.82 -4.05 25.12
C SER A 306 21.46 -4.47 26.54
N ASP A 307 22.47 -4.41 27.40
CA ASP A 307 22.40 -4.58 28.85
C ASP A 307 21.24 -3.75 29.44
N GLY A 308 20.34 -4.46 30.11
CA GLY A 308 19.20 -3.88 30.80
C GLY A 308 19.66 -3.30 32.13
N THR A 309 19.66 -1.97 32.22
CA THR A 309 19.65 -1.29 33.52
C THR A 309 18.63 -0.14 33.52
N ASP A 310 17.53 -0.40 34.22
CA ASP A 310 16.75 0.51 35.06
C ASP A 310 16.62 1.98 34.63
N ASN A 311 15.46 2.33 34.06
CA ASN A 311 14.95 3.70 34.05
C ASN A 311 13.84 3.83 35.11
N ASP A 312 14.25 4.32 36.29
CA ASP A 312 13.39 4.87 37.34
C ASP A 312 12.86 6.27 36.90
N PRO A 313 11.54 6.49 36.82
CA PRO A 313 10.98 7.73 36.31
C PRO A 313 10.93 8.91 37.30
N ASP A 314 11.50 8.83 38.51
CA ASP A 314 11.25 9.87 39.56
C ASP A 314 12.41 10.86 39.84
N ALA A 315 13.37 11.02 38.92
CA ALA A 315 14.54 11.88 39.16
C ALA A 315 14.62 13.12 38.25
N ARG A 316 13.72 14.10 38.44
CA ARG A 316 14.05 15.51 38.12
C ARG A 316 13.19 16.53 38.87
N VAL A 317 13.49 16.67 40.16
CA VAL A 317 13.22 17.92 40.92
C VAL A 317 14.55 18.40 41.53
N ARG A 318 14.93 19.63 41.16
CA ARG A 318 15.89 20.59 41.75
C ARG A 318 17.07 20.97 40.85
N GLY A 319 17.13 22.27 40.52
CA GLY A 319 18.31 23.06 40.81
C GLY A 319 18.79 24.07 39.76
N LYS A 320 18.35 25.32 39.96
CA LYS A 320 18.93 26.61 39.53
C LYS A 320 18.81 27.03 38.07
#